data_AF-A0ABD5LVD7-F1
#
_entry.id   AF-A0ABD5LVD7-F1
#
_cell.length_a   1.000
_cell.length_b   1.000
_cell.length_c   1.000
_cell.angle_alpha   90.00
_cell.angle_beta   90.00
_cell.angle_gamma   90.00
#
_symmetry.space_group_name_H-M   'P 1'
#
loop_
_entity.id
_entity.type
_entity.pdbx_description
1 polymer ?
#
loop_
_entity_poly.entity_id
_entity_poly.type
_entity_poly.pdbx_seq_one_letter_code
_entity_poly.pdbx_strand_id
1 'polypeptide(L)'
;MLKNQEFINSFRYSFLLIESLYGNGQFKTPSLQAALKSNQEFRNIVELAIKDMIPAKNDRNSDTAKLISTKPNADDIINHLVEKRGFYFHGNIKRKDAWNPDEQDSAESLALLAIGIITKLL
;
A
#
# COMPACT_ATOMS: atom_id res chain seq x y z
N MET A 1 2.54 17.19 -2.09
CA MET A 1 3.80 16.89 -1.36
C MET A 1 3.46 16.86 0.13
N LEU A 2 3.68 15.74 0.82
CA LEU A 2 3.37 15.62 2.26
C LEU A 2 4.32 16.54 3.05
N LYS A 3 3.77 17.40 3.92
CA LYS A 3 4.54 18.43 4.65
C LYS A 3 5.34 17.85 5.83
N ASN A 4 4.90 16.72 6.36
CA ASN A 4 5.57 15.91 7.39
C ASN A 4 5.80 14.49 6.82
N GLN A 5 6.80 13.74 7.32
CA GLN A 5 6.99 12.31 7.01
C GLN A 5 5.88 11.46 7.64
N GLU A 6 4.65 11.63 7.15
CA GLU A 6 3.44 10.90 7.56
C GLU A 6 3.09 9.81 6.53
N PHE A 7 4.10 9.20 5.92
CA PHE A 7 3.92 8.20 4.88
C PHE A 7 3.17 6.98 5.39
N ILE A 8 3.50 6.51 6.59
CA ILE A 8 2.81 5.38 7.22
C ILE A 8 1.35 5.73 7.47
N ASN A 9 1.05 6.91 8.04
CA ASN A 9 -0.35 7.32 8.26
C ASN A 9 -1.12 7.49 6.94
N SER A 10 -0.49 8.08 5.94
CA SER A 10 -1.06 8.24 4.59
C SER A 10 -1.43 6.87 3.99
N PHE A 11 -0.54 5.89 4.09
CA PHE A 11 -0.81 4.52 3.69
C PHE A 11 -1.95 3.91 4.52
N ARG A 12 -1.91 4.04 5.85
CA ARG A 12 -2.91 3.45 6.75
C ARG A 12 -4.33 3.95 6.45
N TYR A 13 -4.50 5.26 6.28
CA TYR A 13 -5.81 5.83 5.97
C TYR A 13 -6.28 5.49 4.55
N SER A 14 -5.37 5.50 3.58
CA SER A 14 -5.70 5.07 2.21
C SER A 14 -6.13 3.59 2.18
N PHE A 15 -5.42 2.72 2.88
CA PHE A 15 -5.76 1.31 2.97
C PHE A 15 -7.08 1.08 3.71
N LEU A 16 -7.37 1.85 4.76
CA LEU A 16 -8.65 1.77 5.47
C LEU A 16 -9.83 2.05 4.54
N LEU A 17 -9.70 3.04 3.65
CA LEU A 17 -10.72 3.34 2.64
C LEU A 17 -10.87 2.19 1.64
N ILE A 18 -9.76 1.67 1.12
CA ILE A 18 -9.74 0.50 0.22
C ILE A 18 -10.45 -0.70 0.87
N GLU A 19 -10.09 -1.02 2.12
CA GLU A 19 -10.68 -2.13 2.87
C GLU A 19 -12.18 -1.92 3.13
N SER A 20 -12.59 -0.68 3.42
CA SER A 20 -14.00 -0.36 3.67
C SER A 20 -14.87 -0.50 2.42
N LEU A 21 -14.34 -0.14 1.25
CA LEU A 21 -15.07 -0.18 -0.02
C LEU A 21 -15.04 -1.57 -0.67
N TYR A 22 -13.89 -2.25 -0.64
CA TYR A 22 -13.65 -3.46 -1.43
C TYR A 22 -13.32 -4.70 -0.60
N GLY A 23 -13.11 -4.57 0.71
CA GLY A 23 -12.73 -5.68 1.58
C GLY A 23 -13.87 -6.67 1.90
N ASN A 24 -15.13 -6.32 1.62
CA ASN A 24 -16.31 -7.18 1.81
C ASN A 24 -16.37 -7.82 3.22
N GLY A 25 -16.09 -7.03 4.25
CA GLY A 25 -16.05 -7.49 5.65
C GLY A 25 -14.89 -8.44 6.00
N GLN A 26 -13.99 -8.74 5.06
CA GLN A 26 -12.83 -9.60 5.28
C GLN A 26 -11.64 -8.78 5.79
N PHE A 27 -11.00 -9.25 6.85
CA PHE A 27 -9.84 -8.57 7.46
C PHE A 27 -8.62 -9.47 7.61
N LYS A 28 -8.79 -10.81 7.58
CA LYS A 28 -7.67 -11.75 7.57
C LYS A 28 -6.97 -11.71 6.22
N THR A 29 -5.63 -11.78 6.21
CA THR A 29 -4.81 -11.61 5.00
C THR A 29 -5.29 -12.42 3.79
N PRO A 30 -5.50 -13.76 3.87
CA PRO A 30 -5.88 -14.53 2.69
C PRO A 30 -7.28 -14.16 2.17
N SER A 31 -8.24 -13.96 3.07
CA SER A 31 -9.62 -13.63 2.70
C SER A 31 -9.74 -12.21 2.16
N LEU A 32 -8.97 -11.26 2.71
CA LEU A 32 -8.93 -9.88 2.23
C LEU A 32 -8.27 -9.80 0.85
N GLN A 33 -7.15 -10.49 0.64
CA GLN A 33 -6.53 -10.59 -0.69
C GLN A 33 -7.50 -11.18 -1.72
N ALA A 34 -8.21 -12.25 -1.37
CA ALA A 34 -9.21 -12.86 -2.25
C ALA A 34 -10.36 -11.90 -2.57
N ALA A 35 -10.90 -11.20 -1.56
CA ALA A 35 -11.97 -10.21 -1.75
C ALA A 35 -11.55 -9.09 -2.72
N LEU A 36 -10.39 -8.48 -2.47
CA LEU A 36 -9.86 -7.39 -3.30
C LEU A 36 -9.58 -7.85 -4.74
N LYS A 37 -8.98 -9.03 -4.94
CA LYS A 37 -8.70 -9.59 -6.28
C LYS A 37 -9.95 -10.07 -7.01
N SER A 38 -11.03 -10.38 -6.31
CA SER A 38 -12.29 -10.75 -6.97
C SER A 38 -13.02 -9.55 -7.58
N ASN A 39 -12.66 -8.33 -7.18
CA ASN A 39 -13.31 -7.11 -7.65
C ASN A 39 -12.58 -6.55 -8.90
N GLN A 40 -13.19 -6.67 -10.06
CA GLN A 40 -12.59 -6.23 -11.33
C GLN A 40 -12.40 -4.70 -11.42
N GLU A 41 -13.34 -3.93 -10.88
CA GLU A 41 -13.24 -2.47 -10.85
C GLU A 41 -12.01 -2.03 -10.04
N PHE A 42 -11.83 -2.58 -8.85
CA PHE A 42 -10.68 -2.28 -8.01
C PHE A 42 -9.37 -2.68 -8.67
N ARG A 43 -9.31 -3.83 -9.35
CA ARG A 43 -8.13 -4.25 -10.12
C ARG A 43 -7.77 -3.23 -11.21
N ASN A 44 -8.75 -2.78 -11.97
CA ASN A 44 -8.53 -1.77 -13.01
C ASN A 44 -7.97 -0.46 -12.42
N ILE A 45 -8.48 -0.05 -11.25
CA ILE A 45 -8.01 1.14 -10.54
C ILE A 45 -6.56 0.98 -10.09
N VAL A 46 -6.20 -0.20 -9.57
CA VAL A 46 -4.81 -0.52 -9.21
C VAL A 46 -3.90 -0.48 -10.46
N GLU A 47 -4.31 -1.04 -11.59
CA GLU A 47 -3.53 -0.98 -12.83
C GLU A 47 -3.29 0.45 -13.30
N LEU A 48 -4.31 1.32 -13.23
CA LEU A 48 -4.17 2.73 -13.54
C LEU A 48 -3.22 3.43 -12.56
N ALA A 49 -3.31 3.11 -11.26
CA ALA A 49 -2.43 3.68 -10.25
C ALA A 49 -0.95 3.30 -10.46
N ILE A 50 -0.68 2.06 -10.88
CA ILE A 50 0.68 1.60 -11.23
C ILE A 50 1.24 2.43 -12.40
N LYS A 51 0.43 2.65 -13.45
CA LYS A 51 0.84 3.38 -14.65
C LYS A 51 1.15 4.84 -14.38
N ASP A 52 0.35 5.48 -13.54
CA ASP A 52 0.48 6.91 -13.21
C ASP A 52 1.44 7.17 -12.05
N MET A 53 2.10 6.13 -11.53
CA MET A 53 2.92 6.25 -10.34
C MET A 53 4.14 7.13 -10.63
N ILE A 54 4.31 8.17 -9.81
CA ILE A 54 5.50 9.02 -9.81
C ILE A 54 6.51 8.38 -8.85
N PRO A 55 7.77 8.12 -9.29
CA PRO A 55 8.83 7.61 -8.42
C PRO A 55 9.03 8.50 -7.19
N ALA A 56 9.30 7.88 -6.03
CA ALA A 56 9.53 8.61 -4.80
C ALA A 56 10.96 9.19 -4.79
N LYS A 57 11.23 10.11 -3.86
CA LYS A 57 12.55 10.75 -3.78
C LYS A 57 13.59 9.81 -3.16
N ASN A 58 13.20 9.00 -2.18
CA ASN A 58 14.09 8.11 -1.43
C ASN A 58 13.69 6.62 -1.58
N ASP A 59 13.93 6.04 -2.75
CA ASP A 59 13.44 4.69 -3.09
C ASP A 59 14.41 3.51 -2.86
N ARG A 60 15.68 3.77 -2.51
CA ARG A 60 16.73 2.73 -2.49
C ARG A 60 16.41 1.51 -1.60
N ASN A 61 15.71 1.73 -0.50
CA ASN A 61 15.35 0.68 0.46
C ASN A 61 13.86 0.34 0.48
N SER A 62 13.05 0.91 -0.43
CA SER A 62 11.61 0.65 -0.45
C SER A 62 11.31 -0.67 -1.14
N ASP A 63 10.67 -1.60 -0.42
CA ASP A 63 10.17 -2.84 -1.02
C ASP A 63 9.11 -2.57 -2.09
N THR A 64 8.32 -1.49 -1.92
CA THR A 64 7.34 -1.06 -2.92
C THR A 64 8.04 -0.61 -4.21
N ALA A 65 9.08 0.23 -4.10
CA ALA A 65 9.82 0.67 -5.28
C ALA A 65 10.47 -0.50 -6.02
N LYS A 66 11.05 -1.46 -5.26
CA LYS A 66 11.59 -2.71 -5.82
C LYS A 66 10.51 -3.50 -6.56
N LEU A 67 9.35 -3.70 -5.94
CA LEU A 67 8.23 -4.40 -6.57
C LEU A 67 7.78 -3.70 -7.86
N ILE A 68 7.59 -2.38 -7.84
CA ILE A 68 7.16 -1.61 -9.02
C ILE A 68 8.17 -1.75 -10.18
N SER A 69 9.47 -1.79 -9.87
CA SER A 69 10.53 -1.98 -10.88
C SER A 69 10.43 -3.31 -11.63
N THR A 70 9.79 -4.33 -11.07
CA THR A 70 9.57 -5.63 -11.73
C THR A 70 8.35 -5.65 -12.65
N LYS A 71 7.68 -4.50 -12.87
CA LYS A 71 6.45 -4.36 -13.67
C LYS A 71 5.34 -5.32 -13.18
N PRO A 72 4.92 -5.19 -11.92
CA PRO A 72 3.95 -6.07 -11.29
C PRO A 72 2.56 -5.89 -11.92
N ASN A 73 1.72 -6.91 -11.80
CA ASN A 73 0.29 -6.78 -12.13
C ASN A 73 -0.51 -6.30 -10.90
N ALA A 74 -1.82 -6.11 -11.08
CA ALA A 74 -2.69 -5.66 -9.98
C ALA A 74 -2.71 -6.61 -8.79
N ASP A 75 -2.72 -7.93 -9.02
CA ASP A 75 -2.78 -8.94 -7.97
C ASP A 75 -1.52 -8.94 -7.10
N ASP A 76 -0.35 -8.72 -7.71
CA ASP A 76 0.94 -8.56 -7.02
C ASP A 76 0.92 -7.32 -6.10
N ILE A 77 0.39 -6.19 -6.60
CA ILE A 77 0.23 -4.98 -5.80
C ILE A 77 -0.78 -5.19 -4.67
N ILE A 78 -1.92 -5.85 -4.92
CA ILE A 78 -2.91 -6.14 -3.89
C ILE A 78 -2.31 -7.00 -2.78
N ASN A 79 -1.53 -8.03 -3.14
CA ASN A 79 -0.82 -8.84 -2.16
C ASN A 79 0.09 -7.98 -1.28
N HIS A 80 0.90 -7.13 -1.91
CA HIS A 80 1.85 -6.24 -1.25
C HIS A 80 1.17 -5.23 -0.33
N LEU A 81 0.07 -4.60 -0.76
CA LEU A 81 -0.71 -3.67 0.07
C LEU A 81 -1.22 -4.36 1.34
N VAL A 82 -1.77 -5.57 1.23
CA VAL A 82 -2.29 -6.31 2.38
C VAL A 82 -1.15 -6.75 3.32
N GLU A 83 -0.01 -7.17 2.77
CA GLU A 83 1.17 -7.51 3.57
C GLU A 83 1.69 -6.29 4.34
N LYS A 84 1.86 -5.16 3.65
CA LYS A 84 2.32 -3.91 4.27
C LYS A 84 1.31 -3.35 5.27
N ARG A 85 0.00 -3.57 5.07
CA ARG A 85 -1.02 -3.31 6.11
C ARG A 85 -0.68 -4.10 7.37
N GLY A 86 -0.39 -5.39 7.24
CA GLY A 86 0.00 -6.24 8.36
C GLY A 86 1.19 -5.66 9.12
N PHE A 87 2.25 -5.31 8.39
CA PHE A 87 3.50 -4.76 8.93
C PHE A 87 3.30 -3.41 9.64
N TYR A 88 2.65 -2.44 8.99
CA TYR A 88 2.54 -1.07 9.52
C TYR A 88 1.41 -0.87 10.54
N PHE A 89 0.38 -1.72 10.56
CA PHE A 89 -0.68 -1.64 11.58
C PHE A 89 -0.37 -2.42 12.87
N HIS A 90 0.48 -3.45 12.80
CA HIS A 90 0.76 -4.35 13.94
C HIS A 90 2.21 -4.27 14.41
N GLY A 91 2.77 -3.05 14.46
CA GLY A 91 4.15 -2.80 14.88
C GLY A 91 4.44 -3.38 16.26
N ASN A 92 5.03 -4.57 16.30
CA ASN A 92 5.51 -5.15 17.54
C ASN A 92 6.89 -4.56 17.84
N ILE A 93 6.97 -3.67 18.82
CA ILE A 93 8.21 -3.00 19.25
C ILE A 93 9.30 -4.03 19.64
N LYS A 94 8.93 -5.26 20.00
CA LYS A 94 9.88 -6.33 20.36
C LYS A 94 10.47 -7.06 19.15
N ARG A 95 9.98 -6.82 17.93
CA ARG A 95 10.52 -7.44 16.71
C ARG A 95 11.78 -6.72 16.26
N LYS A 96 12.80 -7.48 15.86
CA LYS A 96 14.10 -6.93 15.41
C LYS A 96 13.96 -6.09 14.13
N ASP A 97 12.92 -6.34 13.36
CA ASP A 97 12.51 -5.71 12.10
C ASP A 97 11.34 -4.73 12.29
N ALA A 98 11.07 -4.26 13.52
CA ALA A 98 10.03 -3.28 13.76
C ALA A 98 10.30 -1.97 13.01
N TRP A 99 9.25 -1.36 12.46
CA TRP A 99 9.37 -0.04 11.85
C TRP A 99 9.51 1.05 12.93
N ASN A 100 10.22 2.13 12.59
CA ASN A 100 10.44 3.28 13.45
C ASN A 100 9.60 4.48 12.94
N PRO A 101 8.76 5.12 13.76
CA PRO A 101 7.99 6.30 13.35
C PRO A 101 8.84 7.48 12.89
N ASP A 102 10.11 7.57 13.31
CA ASP A 102 11.03 8.62 12.90
C ASP A 102 11.77 8.28 11.58
N GLU A 103 11.59 7.07 11.02
CA GLU A 103 12.29 6.57 9.83
C GLU A 103 11.30 6.01 8.79
N GLN A 104 10.46 6.88 8.23
CA GLN A 104 9.37 6.44 7.32
C GLN A 104 9.71 6.46 5.83
N ASP A 105 10.94 6.84 5.45
CA ASP A 105 11.31 7.02 4.03
C ASP A 105 11.05 5.78 3.16
N SER A 106 11.27 4.58 3.71
CA SER A 106 10.97 3.32 3.00
C SER A 106 9.49 3.14 2.64
N ALA A 107 8.60 3.84 3.34
CA ALA A 107 7.16 3.83 3.13
C ALA A 107 6.67 4.91 2.14
N GLU A 108 7.53 5.83 1.67
CA GLU A 108 7.12 6.91 0.76
C GLU A 108 6.47 6.36 -0.52
N SER A 109 7.16 5.45 -1.21
CA SER A 109 6.64 4.77 -2.41
C SER A 109 5.30 4.04 -2.14
N LEU A 110 5.15 3.41 -0.97
CA LEU A 110 3.90 2.76 -0.59
C LEU A 110 2.77 3.78 -0.40
N ALA A 111 3.06 4.89 0.28
CA ALA A 111 2.10 5.95 0.54
C ALA A 111 1.63 6.60 -0.77
N LEU A 112 2.56 6.92 -1.67
CA LEU A 112 2.26 7.51 -2.97
C LEU A 112 1.41 6.56 -3.84
N LEU A 113 1.74 5.27 -3.85
CA LEU A 113 0.95 4.26 -4.55
C LEU A 113 -0.47 4.16 -3.98
N ALA A 114 -0.62 4.07 -2.66
CA ALA A 114 -1.92 3.97 -2.01
C ALA A 114 -2.77 5.24 -2.21
N ILE A 115 -2.16 6.42 -2.15
CA ILE A 115 -2.80 7.70 -2.51
C ILE A 115 -3.26 7.66 -3.96
N GLY A 116 -2.38 7.24 -4.89
CA GLY A 116 -2.71 7.14 -6.32
C GLY A 116 -3.90 6.23 -6.60
N ILE A 117 -4.06 5.15 -5.84
CA ILE A 117 -5.24 4.27 -5.87
C ILE A 117 -6.47 5.03 -5.38
N ILE A 118 -6.44 5.61 -4.18
CA ILE A 118 -7.65 6.25 -3.61
C ILE A 118 -8.08 7.51 -4.37
N THR A 119 -7.16 8.23 -5.01
CA THR A 119 -7.50 9.39 -5.86
C THR A 119 -8.22 8.99 -7.14
N LYS A 120 -8.18 7.71 -7.51
CA LYS A 120 -8.92 7.15 -8.66
C LYS A 120 -10.26 6.53 -8.25
N LEU A 121 -10.55 6.46 -6.94
CA LEU A 121 -11.85 6.04 -6.40
C LEU A 121 -12.86 7.18 -6.34
N LEU A 122 -12.38 8.43 -6.39
CA LEU A 122 -13.14 9.67 -6.31
C LEU A 122 -13.21 10.33 -7.70
#